data_AF-A0A9Q0WWM9-F1
#
_entry.id   AF-A0A9Q0WWM9-F1
#
_cell.length_a   1.000
_cell.length_b   1.000
_cell.length_c   1.000
_cell.angle_alpha   90.00
_cell.angle_beta   90.00
_cell.angle_gamma   90.00
#
_symmetry.space_group_name_H-M   'P 1'
#
loop_
_entity.id
_entity.type
_entity.pdbx_description
1 polymer ?
#
loop_
_entity_poly.entity_id
_entity_poly.type
_entity_poly.pdbx_seq_one_letter_code
_entity_poly.pdbx_strand_id
1 'polypeptide(L)'
;MSTCDSFKSPEVEYIDSNEIIAIDSINKKTLSNLYISDHLETAENVCIRDTRNDMETNVKIVNLDDNYQDPQLCATIACDIYKHLRASEMKKRPSTDYMEIIQKDINASMRAILVDWLVEVSEEYRLVPDTLYLTVNYIDRYLSGNLMNRQRLQLLGIACMMIAAKYEEICAPQVEEFCYITDNTYFRDEVLDMESTVLNYLKFEMTAPTAKCFLRRFVRAAQGINEAPSMQLECLANYIAELSLLEYTMLCYAPSLVAASAIFLAKYILLPSKRPWNSTLQHYTLYEPVDLCHCVKDLYRLCCGSHNSTLPAIREKYSQHKYKFVAKKYCPPSIPEEFFQNLSC
;
A
#
# COMPACT_ATOMS: atom_id res chain seq x y z
N MET A 1 49.09 -3.11 -17.02
CA MET A 1 48.70 -1.89 -17.74
C MET A 1 48.59 -2.24 -19.22
N SER A 2 47.39 -2.27 -19.78
CA SER A 2 47.17 -2.17 -21.23
C SER A 2 45.71 -1.81 -21.48
N THR A 3 45.50 -1.00 -22.49
CA THR A 3 44.46 0.01 -22.69
C THR A 3 43.15 -0.52 -23.24
N CYS A 4 42.07 0.19 -22.88
CA CYS A 4 40.76 0.18 -23.53
C CYS A 4 40.87 0.56 -25.01
N ASP A 5 40.02 -0.02 -25.85
CA ASP A 5 39.65 0.58 -27.12
C ASP A 5 38.16 0.37 -27.46
N SER A 6 37.51 1.53 -27.65
CA SER A 6 36.49 1.84 -28.65
C SER A 6 35.02 1.45 -28.44
N PHE A 7 34.25 2.50 -28.14
CA PHE A 7 32.82 2.68 -28.36
C PHE A 7 32.43 2.54 -29.83
N LYS A 8 31.42 1.71 -30.13
CA LYS A 8 30.50 1.91 -31.26
C LYS A 8 29.08 1.54 -30.85
N SER A 9 28.19 2.52 -30.84
CA SER A 9 26.74 2.31 -30.72
C SER A 9 26.18 1.72 -32.01
N PRO A 10 25.20 0.81 -31.98
CA PRO A 10 24.52 0.35 -33.19
C PRO A 10 23.59 1.45 -33.73
N GLU A 11 23.62 1.65 -35.05
CA GLU A 11 22.66 2.48 -35.79
C GLU A 11 21.26 1.88 -35.69
N VAL A 12 20.28 2.70 -35.33
CA VAL A 12 18.86 2.32 -35.32
C VAL A 12 18.30 2.58 -36.73
N GLU A 13 18.10 1.50 -37.49
CA GLU A 13 17.33 1.52 -38.73
C GLU A 13 15.85 1.78 -38.42
N TYR A 14 15.29 2.87 -38.97
CA TYR A 14 13.85 3.13 -38.96
C TYR A 14 13.16 2.22 -39.98
N ILE A 15 12.25 1.35 -39.52
CA ILE A 15 11.40 0.52 -40.38
C ILE A 15 9.94 0.99 -40.31
N ASP A 16 9.54 1.51 -41.47
CA ASP A 16 8.29 1.37 -42.23
C ASP A 16 6.91 1.82 -41.71
N SER A 17 6.20 2.50 -42.61
CA SER A 17 5.04 3.38 -42.39
C SER A 17 3.69 2.66 -42.28
N ASN A 18 3.69 1.38 -41.91
CA ASN A 18 2.46 0.56 -41.81
C ASN A 18 1.93 0.39 -40.37
N GLU A 19 2.67 0.79 -39.33
CA GLU A 19 2.20 0.76 -37.94
C GLU A 19 1.37 2.00 -37.53
N ILE A 20 1.43 3.09 -38.30
CA ILE A 20 0.71 4.34 -38.02
C ILE A 20 -0.82 4.09 -38.00
N ILE A 21 -1.33 3.21 -38.89
CA ILE A 21 -2.75 2.90 -38.99
C ILE A 21 -3.23 2.04 -37.79
N ALA A 22 -2.36 1.18 -37.25
CA ALA A 22 -2.67 0.38 -36.08
C ALA A 22 -2.66 1.22 -34.79
N ILE A 23 -1.72 2.16 -34.68
CA ILE A 23 -1.63 3.12 -33.57
C ILE A 23 -2.85 4.05 -33.58
N ASP A 24 -3.29 4.53 -34.74
CA ASP A 24 -4.50 5.37 -34.86
C ASP A 24 -5.78 4.61 -34.49
N SER A 25 -5.87 3.31 -34.83
CA SER A 25 -7.01 2.47 -34.42
C SER A 25 -7.03 2.18 -32.91
N ILE A 26 -5.87 2.01 -32.29
CA ILE A 26 -5.74 1.85 -30.84
C ILE A 26 -6.10 3.16 -30.14
N ASN A 27 -5.59 4.30 -30.61
CA ASN A 27 -5.91 5.61 -30.05
C ASN A 27 -7.41 5.94 -30.15
N LYS A 28 -8.07 5.65 -31.28
CA LYS A 28 -9.53 5.81 -31.41
C LYS A 28 -10.33 4.94 -30.45
N LYS A 29 -9.91 3.71 -30.20
CA LYS A 29 -10.55 2.81 -29.21
C LYS A 29 -10.34 3.28 -27.77
N THR A 30 -9.18 3.86 -27.47
CA THR A 30 -8.86 4.42 -26.16
C THR A 30 -9.68 5.69 -25.90
N LEU A 31 -9.81 6.57 -26.90
CA LEU A 31 -10.62 7.80 -26.85
C LEU A 31 -12.14 7.56 -26.79
N SER A 32 -12.66 6.46 -27.34
CA SER A 32 -14.10 6.16 -27.22
C SER A 32 -14.48 5.51 -25.89
N ASN A 33 -13.54 4.85 -25.21
CA ASN A 33 -13.79 4.13 -23.95
C ASN A 33 -13.46 4.96 -22.70
N LEU A 34 -12.58 5.95 -22.84
CA LEU A 34 -12.34 6.97 -21.83
C LEU A 34 -13.05 8.23 -22.35
N TYR A 35 -14.09 8.72 -21.67
CA TYR A 35 -14.75 9.99 -21.98
C TYR A 35 -13.77 11.18 -21.83
N ILE A 36 -12.83 11.31 -22.75
CA ILE A 36 -11.91 12.44 -22.85
C ILE A 36 -12.42 13.23 -24.05
N SER A 37 -13.15 14.30 -23.76
CA SER A 37 -13.65 15.22 -24.77
C SER A 37 -12.51 16.12 -25.23
N ASP A 38 -12.26 16.17 -26.55
CA ASP A 38 -11.32 17.08 -27.22
C ASP A 38 -11.83 18.54 -27.25
N HIS A 39 -12.19 19.09 -26.09
CA HIS A 39 -12.44 20.52 -25.96
C HIS A 39 -11.33 21.17 -25.15
N LEU A 40 -10.42 21.81 -25.89
CA LEU A 40 -9.46 22.77 -25.40
C LEU A 40 -10.23 24.05 -24.99
N GLU A 41 -10.95 24.00 -23.87
CA GLU A 41 -11.37 25.20 -23.17
C GLU A 41 -10.33 25.50 -22.09
N THR A 42 -9.56 26.57 -22.33
CA THR A 42 -8.80 27.29 -21.32
C THR A 42 -9.75 27.79 -20.23
N ALA A 43 -10.06 26.92 -19.29
CA ALA A 43 -10.49 27.26 -17.95
C ALA A 43 -9.52 26.55 -17.02
N GLU A 44 -8.81 27.32 -16.19
CA GLU A 44 -8.04 26.82 -15.06
C GLU A 44 -8.99 26.03 -14.14
N ASN A 45 -9.21 24.75 -14.44
CA ASN A 45 -9.88 23.82 -13.55
C ASN A 45 -8.86 23.37 -12.49
N VAL A 46 -8.41 24.32 -11.68
CA VAL A 46 -7.92 24.03 -10.34
C VAL A 46 -9.07 23.33 -9.64
N CYS A 47 -8.84 22.14 -9.09
CA CYS A 47 -9.80 21.45 -8.24
C CYS A 47 -9.95 22.20 -6.91
N ILE A 48 -10.49 23.41 -6.94
CA ILE A 48 -11.12 24.07 -5.81
C ILE A 48 -12.48 23.40 -5.67
N ARG A 49 -12.52 22.20 -5.08
CA ARG A 49 -13.77 21.75 -4.47
C ARG A 49 -13.97 22.61 -3.23
N ASP A 50 -14.84 23.59 -3.40
CA ASP A 50 -15.56 24.32 -2.36
C ASP A 50 -14.81 24.39 -1.03
N THR A 51 -14.10 25.49 -0.83
CA THR A 51 -14.16 26.14 0.48
C THR A 51 -15.64 26.36 0.73
N ARG A 52 -16.28 25.37 1.37
CA ARG A 52 -17.59 25.53 1.93
C ARG A 52 -17.49 26.78 2.79
N ASN A 53 -18.18 27.83 2.38
CA ASN A 53 -18.37 29.04 3.15
C ASN A 53 -19.31 28.67 4.32
N ASP A 54 -18.82 27.78 5.20
CA ASP A 54 -19.39 27.61 6.52
C ASP A 54 -18.91 28.83 7.31
N MET A 55 -19.86 29.70 7.64
CA MET A 55 -19.68 30.70 8.68
C MET A 55 -19.03 30.04 9.91
N GLU A 56 -17.98 30.69 10.40
CA GLU A 56 -17.40 30.53 11.74
C GLU A 56 -16.83 29.15 12.09
N THR A 57 -15.66 28.84 11.55
CA THR A 57 -14.55 28.33 12.39
C THR A 57 -13.21 28.59 11.70
N ASN A 58 -12.29 29.24 12.42
CA ASN A 58 -10.92 29.62 11.99
C ASN A 58 -10.01 28.39 11.78
N VAL A 59 -10.41 27.44 10.95
CA VAL A 59 -9.71 26.16 10.80
C VAL A 59 -9.04 26.12 9.42
N LYS A 60 -7.77 26.54 9.39
CA LYS A 60 -6.95 26.59 8.18
C LYS A 60 -6.62 25.18 7.68
N ILE A 61 -7.45 24.64 6.77
CA ILE A 61 -7.14 23.41 6.03
C ILE A 61 -5.95 23.71 5.11
N VAL A 62 -4.97 22.82 5.15
CA VAL A 62 -3.75 22.94 4.33
C VAL A 62 -4.01 22.33 2.96
N ASN A 63 -3.78 23.07 1.88
CA ASN A 63 -3.85 22.49 0.52
C ASN A 63 -2.58 21.66 0.25
N LEU A 64 -2.74 20.38 -0.07
CA LEU A 64 -1.65 19.44 -0.40
C LEU A 64 -1.38 19.30 -1.90
N ASP A 65 -2.33 19.76 -2.71
CA ASP A 65 -2.37 19.57 -4.17
C ASP A 65 -2.02 20.86 -4.92
N ASP A 66 -1.29 21.77 -4.27
CA ASP A 66 -0.83 23.05 -4.84
C ASP A 66 0.56 22.96 -5.50
N ASN A 67 1.28 21.85 -5.30
CA ASN A 67 2.58 21.63 -5.91
C ASN A 67 2.45 20.98 -7.30
N TYR A 68 2.46 21.84 -8.33
CA TYR A 68 2.44 21.44 -9.74
C TYR A 68 3.84 21.17 -10.34
N GLN A 69 4.92 21.35 -9.56
CA GLN A 69 6.30 21.18 -10.05
C GLN A 69 6.77 19.73 -9.98
N ASP A 70 6.23 18.95 -9.03
CA ASP A 70 6.56 17.53 -8.90
C ASP A 70 5.51 16.67 -9.64
N PRO A 71 5.87 16.06 -10.79
CA PRO A 71 4.95 15.25 -11.56
C PRO A 71 4.47 14.00 -10.80
N GLN A 72 5.21 13.53 -9.78
CA GLN A 72 4.81 12.36 -8.98
C GLN A 72 3.59 12.65 -8.09
N LEU A 73 3.30 13.93 -7.83
CA LEU A 73 2.15 14.32 -7.02
C LEU A 73 0.84 14.34 -7.81
N CYS A 74 0.92 14.36 -9.15
CA CYS A 74 -0.23 14.38 -10.05
C CYS A 74 -1.30 15.41 -9.61
N ALA A 75 -0.86 16.60 -9.17
CA ALA A 75 -1.68 17.58 -8.45
C ALA A 75 -3.04 17.87 -9.12
N THR A 76 -3.07 17.96 -10.45
CA THR A 76 -4.28 18.23 -11.25
C THR A 76 -5.34 17.14 -11.16
N ILE A 77 -4.94 15.87 -10.97
CA ILE A 77 -5.83 14.70 -10.95
C ILE A 77 -5.82 13.97 -9.60
N ALA A 78 -5.07 14.46 -8.62
CA ALA A 78 -4.90 13.82 -7.31
C ALA A 78 -6.25 13.57 -6.62
N CYS A 79 -7.21 14.49 -6.73
CA CYS A 79 -8.55 14.28 -6.19
C CYS A 79 -9.26 13.09 -6.84
N ASP A 80 -9.16 12.92 -8.16
CA ASP A 80 -9.83 11.84 -8.88
C ASP A 80 -9.16 10.49 -8.65
N ILE A 81 -7.82 10.47 -8.55
CA ILE A 81 -7.07 9.28 -8.14
C ILE A 81 -7.60 8.75 -6.81
N TYR A 82 -7.71 9.59 -5.79
CA TYR A 82 -8.12 9.13 -4.46
C TYR A 82 -9.61 8.82 -4.36
N LYS A 83 -10.47 9.51 -5.11
CA LYS A 83 -11.89 9.11 -5.27
C LYS A 83 -11.98 7.71 -5.89
N HIS A 84 -11.20 7.45 -6.94
CA HIS A 84 -11.14 6.15 -7.57
C HIS A 84 -10.62 5.07 -6.61
N LEU A 85 -9.52 5.33 -5.89
CA LEU A 85 -8.96 4.40 -4.90
C LEU A 85 -10.01 4.04 -3.83
N ARG A 86 -10.73 5.01 -3.28
CA ARG A 86 -11.81 4.78 -2.30
C ARG A 86 -12.96 3.96 -2.88
N ALA A 87 -13.38 4.23 -4.12
CA ALA A 87 -14.42 3.44 -4.76
C ALA A 87 -13.97 2.01 -5.07
N SER A 88 -12.68 1.83 -5.38
CA SER A 88 -12.09 0.53 -5.73
C SER A 88 -11.72 -0.32 -4.52
N GLU A 89 -11.44 0.28 -3.35
CA GLU A 89 -11.01 -0.48 -2.16
C GLU A 89 -12.10 -1.43 -1.64
N MET A 90 -13.37 -1.18 -1.99
CA MET A 90 -14.50 -2.04 -1.64
C MET A 90 -14.69 -3.24 -2.58
N LYS A 91 -14.21 -3.14 -3.83
CA LYS A 91 -14.46 -4.16 -4.87
C LYS A 91 -13.48 -5.33 -4.81
N LYS A 92 -12.27 -5.09 -4.31
CA LYS A 92 -11.14 -6.02 -4.37
C LYS A 92 -10.69 -6.49 -2.98
N ARG A 93 -11.64 -6.63 -2.06
CA ARG A 93 -11.38 -7.12 -0.70
C ARG A 93 -11.42 -8.65 -0.66
N PRO A 94 -10.50 -9.28 0.07
CA PRO A 94 -10.66 -10.67 0.45
C PRO A 94 -11.86 -10.84 1.38
N SER A 95 -12.37 -12.07 1.49
CA SER A 95 -13.37 -12.41 2.52
C SER A 95 -12.74 -12.24 3.90
N THR A 96 -13.53 -11.79 4.87
CA THR A 96 -13.04 -11.59 6.25
C THR A 96 -13.14 -12.85 7.11
N ASP A 97 -13.70 -13.91 6.56
CA ASP A 97 -14.07 -15.17 7.23
C ASP A 97 -13.62 -16.41 6.43
N TYR A 98 -12.70 -16.25 5.45
CA TYR A 98 -12.26 -17.37 4.62
C TYR A 98 -11.52 -18.43 5.42
N MET A 99 -10.87 -18.06 6.52
CA MET A 99 -10.15 -19.02 7.35
C MET A 99 -11.13 -19.97 8.05
N GLU A 100 -12.32 -19.49 8.39
CA GLU A 100 -13.38 -20.23 9.07
C GLU A 100 -14.27 -20.99 8.09
N ILE A 101 -14.61 -20.37 6.96
CA ILE A 101 -15.61 -20.91 6.02
C ILE A 101 -14.97 -21.80 4.96
N ILE A 102 -13.82 -21.38 4.42
CA ILE A 102 -13.18 -22.05 3.29
C ILE A 102 -12.11 -22.99 3.81
N GLN A 103 -11.14 -22.48 4.58
CA GLN A 103 -9.93 -23.23 4.91
C GLN A 103 -10.19 -24.35 5.92
N LYS A 104 -9.52 -25.49 5.70
CA LYS A 104 -9.63 -26.69 6.55
C LYS A 104 -8.31 -27.14 7.15
N ASP A 105 -7.21 -26.86 6.45
CA ASP A 105 -5.88 -27.36 6.80
C ASP A 105 -4.89 -26.23 7.18
N ILE A 106 -5.25 -24.98 6.93
CA ILE A 106 -4.49 -23.80 7.33
C ILE A 106 -5.29 -22.96 8.33
N ASN A 107 -4.59 -22.13 9.12
CA ASN A 107 -5.19 -21.22 10.08
C ASN A 107 -4.50 -19.84 10.04
N ALA A 108 -5.04 -18.88 10.80
CA ALA A 108 -4.51 -17.50 10.86
C ALA A 108 -3.05 -17.43 11.32
N SER A 109 -2.61 -18.33 12.20
CA SER A 109 -1.22 -18.39 12.65
C SER A 109 -0.27 -18.83 11.52
N MET A 110 -0.65 -19.83 10.72
CA MET A 110 0.14 -20.24 9.54
C MET A 110 0.24 -19.13 8.49
N ARG A 111 -0.84 -18.37 8.28
CA ARG A 111 -0.82 -17.17 7.43
C ARG A 111 0.15 -16.12 7.98
N ALA A 112 0.10 -15.84 9.28
CA ALA A 112 0.99 -14.86 9.90
C ALA A 112 2.47 -15.28 9.78
N ILE A 113 2.79 -16.58 9.96
CA ILE A 113 4.12 -17.14 9.75
C ILE A 113 4.58 -16.92 8.29
N LEU A 114 3.71 -17.19 7.32
CA LEU A 114 4.02 -16.96 5.91
C LEU A 114 4.30 -15.48 5.64
N VAL A 115 3.45 -14.57 6.13
CA VAL A 115 3.61 -13.13 5.89
C VAL A 115 4.86 -12.58 6.57
N ASP A 116 5.19 -13.05 7.78
CA ASP A 116 6.43 -12.67 8.47
C ASP A 116 7.66 -13.07 7.65
N TRP A 117 7.70 -14.30 7.15
CA TRP A 117 8.77 -14.74 6.25
C TRP A 117 8.82 -13.94 4.94
N LEU A 118 7.66 -13.61 4.34
CA LEU A 118 7.62 -12.77 3.13
C LEU A 118 8.14 -11.34 3.39
N VAL A 119 8.06 -10.82 4.61
CA VAL A 119 8.72 -9.54 4.95
C VAL A 119 10.24 -9.67 4.84
N GLU A 120 10.81 -10.79 5.28
CA GLU A 120 12.25 -11.07 5.15
C GLU A 120 12.65 -11.20 3.67
N VAL A 121 11.88 -11.96 2.87
CA VAL A 121 12.08 -12.08 1.41
C VAL A 121 12.05 -10.72 0.72
N SER A 122 11.08 -9.87 1.10
CA SER A 122 10.98 -8.51 0.57
C SER A 122 12.19 -7.64 0.91
N GLU A 123 12.77 -7.79 2.10
CA GLU A 123 13.97 -7.05 2.49
C GLU A 123 15.24 -7.60 1.80
N GLU A 124 15.35 -8.91 1.64
CA GLU A 124 16.47 -9.58 0.96
C GLU A 124 16.58 -9.12 -0.50
N TYR A 125 15.46 -9.14 -1.23
CA TYR A 125 15.40 -8.67 -2.62
C TYR A 125 15.18 -7.17 -2.77
N ARG A 126 15.11 -6.42 -1.65
CA ARG A 126 14.93 -4.96 -1.64
C ARG A 126 13.70 -4.50 -2.44
N LEU A 127 12.63 -5.27 -2.39
CA LEU A 127 11.37 -4.97 -3.06
C LEU A 127 10.75 -3.70 -2.47
N VAL A 128 10.02 -2.94 -3.29
CA VAL A 128 9.28 -1.78 -2.78
C VAL A 128 8.13 -2.25 -1.86
N PRO A 129 7.73 -1.45 -0.86
CA PRO A 129 6.68 -1.87 0.07
C PRO A 129 5.37 -2.24 -0.63
N ASP A 130 5.00 -1.55 -1.71
CA ASP A 130 3.78 -1.80 -2.48
C ASP A 130 3.72 -3.25 -2.99
N THR A 131 4.86 -3.84 -3.37
CA THR A 131 5.00 -5.25 -3.75
C THR A 131 4.58 -6.19 -2.63
N LEU A 132 5.02 -5.95 -1.40
CA LEU A 132 4.63 -6.75 -0.23
C LEU A 132 3.12 -6.63 0.05
N TYR A 133 2.56 -5.42 0.01
CA TYR A 133 1.13 -5.22 0.24
C TYR A 133 0.27 -5.91 -0.82
N LEU A 134 0.67 -5.86 -2.10
CA LEU A 134 -0.01 -6.58 -3.18
C LEU A 134 0.13 -8.10 -3.02
N THR A 135 1.31 -8.59 -2.62
CA THR A 135 1.53 -10.01 -2.33
C THR A 135 0.49 -10.52 -1.33
N VAL A 136 0.33 -9.83 -0.19
CA VAL A 136 -0.63 -10.21 0.85
C VAL A 136 -2.07 -10.12 0.33
N ASN A 137 -2.41 -9.08 -0.45
CA ASN A 137 -3.72 -8.97 -1.08
C ASN A 137 -4.04 -10.17 -1.99
N TYR A 138 -3.07 -10.61 -2.80
CA TYR A 138 -3.25 -11.75 -3.71
C TYR A 138 -3.42 -13.06 -2.95
N ILE A 139 -2.61 -13.28 -1.91
CA ILE A 139 -2.74 -14.45 -1.03
C ILE A 139 -4.15 -14.49 -0.43
N ASP A 140 -4.60 -13.40 0.20
CA ASP A 140 -5.89 -13.37 0.89
C ASP A 140 -7.07 -13.55 -0.08
N ARG A 141 -7.03 -12.91 -1.26
CA ARG A 141 -8.07 -13.07 -2.27
C ARG A 141 -8.10 -14.49 -2.82
N TYR A 142 -6.94 -15.11 -3.04
CA TYR A 142 -6.85 -16.48 -3.50
C TYR A 142 -7.40 -17.47 -2.46
N LEU A 143 -6.99 -17.33 -1.20
CA LEU A 143 -7.48 -18.15 -0.08
C LEU A 143 -8.98 -17.91 0.22
N SER A 144 -9.54 -16.79 -0.22
CA SER A 144 -10.97 -16.49 -0.08
C SER A 144 -11.90 -17.40 -0.88
N GLY A 145 -11.40 -18.16 -1.85
CA GLY A 145 -12.24 -19.13 -2.58
C GLY A 145 -11.55 -20.40 -3.02
N ASN A 146 -10.31 -20.64 -2.59
CA ASN A 146 -9.58 -21.87 -2.89
C ASN A 146 -9.10 -22.54 -1.60
N LEU A 147 -9.41 -23.83 -1.46
CA LEU A 147 -8.84 -24.65 -0.40
C LEU A 147 -7.32 -24.73 -0.57
N MET A 148 -6.60 -24.51 0.52
CA MET A 148 -5.15 -24.63 0.54
C MET A 148 -4.69 -25.70 1.53
N ASN A 149 -3.76 -26.54 1.08
CA ASN A 149 -3.02 -27.45 1.94
C ASN A 149 -1.83 -26.70 2.54
N ARG A 150 -1.55 -26.90 3.83
CA ARG A 150 -0.45 -26.23 4.54
C ARG A 150 0.92 -26.40 3.84
N GLN A 151 1.16 -27.53 3.19
CA GLN A 151 2.41 -27.85 2.48
C GLN A 151 2.61 -27.00 1.21
N ARG A 152 1.53 -26.45 0.65
CA ARG A 152 1.56 -25.60 -0.55
C ARG A 152 1.40 -24.11 -0.23
N LEU A 153 1.27 -23.75 1.05
CA LEU A 153 1.06 -22.37 1.47
C LEU A 153 2.26 -21.48 1.16
N GLN A 154 3.49 -21.98 1.33
CA GLN A 154 4.71 -21.24 0.95
C GLN A 154 4.81 -21.07 -0.59
N LEU A 155 4.49 -22.11 -1.37
CA LEU A 155 4.41 -22.02 -2.83
C LEU A 155 3.43 -20.93 -3.30
N LEU A 156 2.25 -20.85 -2.67
CA LEU A 156 1.30 -19.76 -2.93
C LEU A 156 1.94 -18.40 -2.63
N GLY A 157 2.60 -18.26 -1.49
CA GLY A 157 3.24 -17.02 -1.06
C GLY A 157 4.27 -16.49 -2.06
N ILE A 158 5.22 -17.34 -2.49
CA ILE A 158 6.24 -16.94 -3.47
C ILE A 158 5.65 -16.66 -4.85
N ALA A 159 4.63 -17.41 -5.29
CA ALA A 159 3.99 -17.16 -6.57
C ALA A 159 3.26 -15.82 -6.56
N CYS A 160 2.53 -15.51 -5.48
CA CYS A 160 1.90 -14.20 -5.28
C CYS A 160 2.94 -13.07 -5.23
N MET A 161 4.08 -13.28 -4.58
CA MET A 161 5.15 -12.27 -4.52
C MET A 161 5.82 -12.06 -5.87
N MET A 162 6.07 -13.13 -6.63
CA MET A 162 6.58 -13.04 -7.99
C MET A 162 5.63 -12.26 -8.90
N ILE A 163 4.32 -12.52 -8.80
CA ILE A 163 3.31 -11.75 -9.55
C ILE A 163 3.33 -10.28 -9.13
N ALA A 164 3.37 -9.98 -7.83
CA ALA A 164 3.42 -8.61 -7.33
C ALA A 164 4.70 -7.89 -7.80
N ALA A 165 5.84 -8.58 -7.78
CA ALA A 165 7.11 -8.03 -8.23
C ALA A 165 7.08 -7.72 -9.73
N LYS A 166 6.55 -8.62 -10.57
CA LYS A 166 6.33 -8.36 -12.01
C LYS A 166 5.40 -7.17 -12.27
N TYR A 167 4.51 -6.86 -11.32
CA TYR A 167 3.53 -5.79 -11.46
C TYR A 167 4.07 -4.43 -11.02
N GLU A 168 4.88 -4.38 -9.96
CA GLU A 168 5.26 -3.13 -9.28
C GLU A 168 6.75 -2.78 -9.43
N GLU A 169 7.64 -3.76 -9.60
CA GLU A 169 9.08 -3.50 -9.67
C GLU A 169 9.53 -3.10 -11.07
N ILE A 170 10.51 -2.19 -11.13
CA ILE A 170 11.19 -1.84 -12.40
C ILE A 170 11.94 -3.06 -12.95
N CYS A 171 12.60 -3.79 -12.05
CA CYS A 171 13.35 -5.00 -12.36
C CYS A 171 12.90 -6.11 -11.39
N ALA A 172 11.90 -6.89 -11.79
CA ALA A 172 11.41 -8.00 -10.99
C ALA A 172 12.45 -9.14 -10.90
N PRO A 173 12.60 -9.81 -9.74
CA PRO A 173 13.43 -11.01 -9.60
C PRO A 173 13.00 -12.12 -10.57
N GLN A 174 13.96 -12.94 -11.00
CA GLN A 174 13.67 -14.09 -11.86
C GLN A 174 13.04 -15.24 -11.07
N VAL A 175 12.33 -16.15 -11.74
CA VAL A 175 11.70 -17.31 -11.08
C VAL A 175 12.72 -18.17 -10.34
N GLU A 176 13.94 -18.27 -10.86
CA GLU A 176 15.07 -18.94 -10.22
C GLU A 176 15.37 -18.39 -8.82
N GLU A 177 15.24 -17.08 -8.61
CA GLU A 177 15.48 -16.45 -7.31
C GLU A 177 14.39 -16.86 -6.32
N PHE A 178 13.13 -16.90 -6.76
CA PHE A 178 12.03 -17.40 -5.92
C PHE A 178 12.15 -18.90 -5.59
N CYS A 179 12.66 -19.73 -6.50
CA CYS A 179 12.99 -21.12 -6.19
C CYS A 179 14.12 -21.17 -5.14
N TYR A 180 15.19 -20.40 -5.34
CA TYR A 180 16.36 -20.37 -4.48
C TYR A 180 16.02 -19.97 -3.04
N ILE A 181 15.22 -18.91 -2.82
CA ILE A 181 14.90 -18.45 -1.46
C ILE A 181 14.01 -19.41 -0.67
N THR A 182 13.36 -20.36 -1.35
CA THR A 182 12.67 -21.48 -0.68
C THR A 182 13.58 -22.67 -0.41
N ASP A 183 14.90 -22.48 -0.45
CA ASP A 183 15.89 -23.55 -0.37
C ASP A 183 15.64 -24.65 -1.43
N ASN A 184 15.17 -24.24 -2.61
CA ASN A 184 14.77 -25.12 -3.70
C ASN A 184 13.72 -26.17 -3.28
N THR A 185 12.87 -25.85 -2.31
CA THR A 185 11.72 -26.68 -1.92
C THR A 185 10.76 -26.88 -3.10
N TYR A 186 10.67 -25.88 -3.98
CA TYR A 186 9.81 -25.90 -5.17
C TYR A 186 10.63 -25.74 -6.45
N PHE A 187 10.27 -26.48 -7.48
CA PHE A 187 10.87 -26.36 -8.80
C PHE A 187 10.23 -25.23 -9.62
N ARG A 188 10.97 -24.73 -10.62
CA ARG A 188 10.53 -23.66 -11.52
C ARG A 188 9.12 -23.90 -12.08
N ASP A 189 8.84 -25.12 -12.55
CA ASP A 189 7.54 -25.44 -13.16
C ASP A 189 6.40 -25.36 -12.13
N GLU A 190 6.64 -25.76 -10.87
CA GLU A 190 5.62 -25.66 -9.81
C GLU A 190 5.30 -24.20 -9.47
N VAL A 191 6.30 -23.33 -9.47
CA VAL A 191 6.13 -21.89 -9.23
C VAL A 191 5.36 -21.24 -10.38
N LEU A 192 5.69 -21.59 -11.62
CA LEU A 192 4.97 -21.09 -12.81
C LEU A 192 3.53 -21.61 -12.90
N ASP A 193 3.30 -22.86 -12.53
CA ASP A 193 1.95 -23.43 -12.45
C ASP A 193 1.10 -22.76 -11.37
N MET A 194 1.69 -22.49 -10.21
CA MET A 194 1.01 -21.73 -9.15
C MET A 194 0.74 -20.29 -9.59
N GLU A 195 1.68 -19.62 -10.25
CA GLU A 195 1.47 -18.29 -10.83
C GLU A 195 0.28 -18.28 -11.78
N SER A 196 0.26 -19.20 -12.75
CA SER A 196 -0.84 -19.35 -13.70
C SER A 196 -2.17 -19.56 -12.98
N THR A 197 -2.19 -20.41 -11.96
CA THR A 197 -3.40 -20.70 -11.18
C THR A 197 -3.92 -19.45 -10.45
N VAL A 198 -3.03 -18.69 -9.81
CA VAL A 198 -3.39 -17.44 -9.11
C VAL A 198 -3.93 -16.40 -10.08
N LEU A 199 -3.23 -16.15 -11.20
CA LEU A 199 -3.63 -15.16 -12.20
C LEU A 199 -5.00 -15.48 -12.81
N ASN A 200 -5.24 -16.75 -13.15
CA ASN A 200 -6.51 -17.20 -13.70
C ASN A 200 -7.65 -17.05 -12.69
N TYR A 201 -7.42 -17.43 -11.42
CA TYR A 201 -8.43 -17.29 -10.37
C TYR A 201 -8.77 -15.82 -10.09
N LEU A 202 -7.75 -14.96 -10.02
CA LEU A 202 -7.91 -13.52 -9.81
C LEU A 202 -8.35 -12.77 -11.08
N LYS A 203 -8.55 -13.48 -12.21
CA LYS A 203 -8.95 -12.92 -13.51
C LYS A 203 -8.04 -11.77 -13.96
N PHE A 204 -6.75 -11.87 -13.65
CA PHE A 204 -5.75 -10.84 -13.92
C PHE A 204 -6.05 -9.46 -13.31
N GLU A 205 -6.94 -9.37 -12.31
CA GLU A 205 -7.22 -8.12 -11.60
C GLU A 205 -6.17 -7.84 -10.52
N MET A 206 -4.95 -7.49 -10.95
CA MET A 206 -3.79 -7.33 -10.07
C MET A 206 -3.74 -5.96 -9.38
N THR A 207 -4.26 -4.91 -10.00
CA THR A 207 -4.34 -3.59 -9.36
C THR A 207 -5.29 -3.61 -8.17
N ALA A 208 -4.82 -3.42 -6.93
CA ALA A 208 -5.67 -3.32 -5.75
C ALA A 208 -5.24 -2.14 -4.86
N PRO A 209 -6.18 -1.31 -4.35
CA PRO A 209 -5.84 -0.30 -3.36
C PRO A 209 -5.34 -0.95 -2.07
N THR A 210 -4.15 -0.53 -1.60
CA THR A 210 -3.55 -1.02 -0.35
C THR A 210 -3.44 0.12 0.67
N ALA A 211 -3.20 -0.20 1.94
CA ALA A 211 -2.99 0.83 2.95
C ALA A 211 -1.77 1.72 2.61
N LYS A 212 -0.76 1.14 1.94
CA LYS A 212 0.41 1.88 1.44
C LYS A 212 0.03 2.98 0.43
N CYS A 213 -0.92 2.72 -0.48
CA CYS A 213 -1.41 3.73 -1.43
C CYS A 213 -1.99 4.96 -0.73
N PHE A 214 -2.78 4.75 0.33
CA PHE A 214 -3.41 5.83 1.09
C PHE A 214 -2.42 6.55 2.01
N LEU A 215 -1.51 5.80 2.65
CA LEU A 215 -0.49 6.36 3.55
C LEU A 215 0.33 7.47 2.89
N ARG A 216 0.72 7.32 1.61
CA ARG A 216 1.53 8.33 0.91
C ARG A 216 0.93 9.75 0.99
N ARG A 217 -0.40 9.88 0.80
CA ARG A 217 -1.10 11.18 0.92
C ARG A 217 -1.40 11.55 2.36
N PHE A 218 -1.73 10.58 3.21
CA PHE A 218 -2.07 10.88 4.61
C PHE A 218 -0.85 11.31 5.43
N VAL A 219 0.35 10.84 5.11
CA VAL A 219 1.61 11.35 5.69
C VAL A 219 1.79 12.83 5.37
N ARG A 220 1.56 13.25 4.12
CA ARG A 220 1.63 14.66 3.71
C ARG A 220 0.58 15.50 4.44
N ALA A 221 -0.66 15.00 4.53
CA ALA A 221 -1.74 15.64 5.29
C ALA A 221 -1.40 15.80 6.78
N ALA A 222 -0.70 14.83 7.36
CA ALA A 222 -0.32 14.83 8.76
C ALA A 222 0.80 15.82 9.10
N GLN A 223 1.65 16.18 8.14
CA GLN A 223 2.83 17.04 8.30
C GLN A 223 2.51 18.52 8.06
N GLY A 224 1.57 18.83 7.16
CA GLY A 224 1.26 20.23 6.79
C GLY A 224 2.39 20.90 5.99
N ILE A 225 2.26 22.20 5.67
CA ILE A 225 3.20 22.93 4.77
C ILE A 225 4.54 23.29 5.45
N ASN A 226 4.59 23.39 6.79
CA ASN A 226 5.74 23.99 7.50
C ASN A 226 6.49 23.05 8.45
N GLU A 227 6.01 21.84 8.69
CA GLU A 227 6.79 20.82 9.41
C GLU A 227 7.42 19.94 8.34
N ALA A 228 8.74 20.05 8.15
CA ALA A 228 9.48 19.12 7.30
C ALA A 228 9.00 17.70 7.61
N PRO A 229 8.82 16.82 6.59
CA PRO A 229 8.37 15.47 6.83
C PRO A 229 9.19 14.85 7.95
N SER A 230 8.59 14.70 9.13
CA SER A 230 9.28 14.00 10.20
C SER A 230 9.42 12.58 9.67
N MET A 231 10.61 12.24 9.17
CA MET A 231 10.90 10.90 8.64
C MET A 231 10.51 9.84 9.68
N GLN A 232 10.54 10.19 10.97
CA GLN A 232 10.02 9.35 12.05
C GLN A 232 8.52 9.10 11.97
N LEU A 233 7.69 10.11 11.65
CA LEU A 233 6.25 9.94 11.45
C LEU A 233 5.96 9.02 10.28
N GLU A 234 6.64 9.23 9.15
CA GLU A 234 6.47 8.38 7.98
C GLU A 234 6.90 6.94 8.29
N CYS A 235 8.11 6.73 8.80
CA CYS A 235 8.59 5.39 9.14
C CYS A 235 7.67 4.71 10.18
N LEU A 236 7.19 5.44 11.19
CA LEU A 236 6.33 4.88 12.22
C LEU A 236 4.93 4.54 11.70
N ALA A 237 4.34 5.37 10.85
CA ALA A 237 3.05 5.06 10.23
C ALA A 237 3.15 3.85 9.29
N ASN A 238 4.26 3.72 8.54
CA ASN A 238 4.50 2.53 7.73
C ASN A 238 4.70 1.28 8.59
N TYR A 239 5.47 1.37 9.69
CA TYR A 239 5.63 0.27 10.65
C TYR A 239 4.27 -0.23 11.17
N ILE A 240 3.44 0.69 11.66
CA ILE A 240 2.12 0.37 12.22
C ILE A 240 1.22 -0.27 11.17
N ALA A 241 1.18 0.28 9.95
CA ALA A 241 0.38 -0.30 8.88
C ALA A 241 0.90 -1.66 8.42
N GLU A 242 2.22 -1.87 8.39
CA GLU A 242 2.80 -3.16 7.99
C GLU A 242 2.50 -4.26 9.02
N LEU A 243 2.48 -3.93 10.32
CA LEU A 243 2.01 -4.86 11.37
C LEU A 243 0.61 -5.39 11.10
N SER A 244 -0.27 -4.60 10.47
CA SER A 244 -1.63 -5.06 10.14
C SER A 244 -1.65 -6.21 9.12
N LEU A 245 -0.58 -6.40 8.33
CA LEU A 245 -0.51 -7.47 7.34
C LEU A 245 -0.42 -8.85 7.99
N LEU A 246 0.21 -8.95 9.17
CA LEU A 246 0.34 -10.21 9.91
C LEU A 246 -1.01 -10.68 10.47
N GLU A 247 -1.82 -9.74 10.94
CA GLU A 247 -3.01 -10.03 11.73
C GLU A 247 -4.24 -10.24 10.84
N TYR A 248 -4.74 -11.48 10.79
CA TYR A 248 -5.90 -11.85 9.95
C TYR A 248 -7.15 -11.02 10.27
N THR A 249 -7.38 -10.71 11.55
CA THR A 249 -8.55 -9.92 11.97
C THR A 249 -8.57 -8.50 11.42
N MET A 250 -7.41 -7.95 11.01
CA MET A 250 -7.31 -6.63 10.39
C MET A 250 -7.96 -6.56 9.00
N LEU A 251 -8.27 -7.71 8.36
CA LEU A 251 -9.00 -7.76 7.09
C LEU A 251 -10.40 -7.16 7.17
N CYS A 252 -10.99 -7.04 8.37
CA CYS A 252 -12.28 -6.39 8.55
C CYS A 252 -12.25 -4.87 8.25
N TYR A 253 -11.08 -4.24 8.30
CA TYR A 253 -10.91 -2.82 8.02
C TYR A 253 -10.59 -2.55 6.54
N ALA A 254 -11.09 -1.43 6.02
CA ALA A 254 -10.73 -0.98 4.68
C ALA A 254 -9.25 -0.50 4.66
N PRO A 255 -8.52 -0.66 3.54
CA PRO A 255 -7.13 -0.20 3.43
C PRO A 255 -6.93 1.28 3.80
N SER A 256 -7.87 2.15 3.40
CA SER A 256 -7.81 3.58 3.76
C SER A 256 -8.02 3.83 5.27
N LEU A 257 -8.86 3.04 5.93
CA LEU A 257 -9.09 3.12 7.37
C LEU A 257 -7.85 2.66 8.16
N VAL A 258 -7.19 1.59 7.72
CA VAL A 258 -5.91 1.14 8.29
C VAL A 258 -4.85 2.24 8.15
N ALA A 259 -4.72 2.84 6.97
CA ALA A 259 -3.76 3.92 6.73
C ALA A 259 -4.02 5.16 7.61
N ALA A 260 -5.28 5.59 7.71
CA ALA A 260 -5.69 6.72 8.57
C ALA A 260 -5.41 6.43 10.06
N SER A 261 -5.75 5.24 10.51
CA SER A 261 -5.55 4.79 11.89
C SER A 261 -4.06 4.66 12.24
N ALA A 262 -3.24 4.19 11.30
CA ALA A 262 -1.79 4.15 11.46
C ALA A 262 -1.18 5.55 11.62
N ILE A 263 -1.68 6.55 10.88
CA ILE A 263 -1.26 7.96 11.02
C ILE A 263 -1.68 8.53 12.36
N PHE A 264 -2.93 8.28 12.79
CA PHE A 264 -3.41 8.69 14.10
C PHE A 264 -2.50 8.15 15.20
N LEU A 265 -2.24 6.85 15.19
CA LEU A 265 -1.43 6.19 16.20
C LEU A 265 0.03 6.64 16.16
N ALA A 266 0.61 6.81 14.97
CA ALA A 266 1.97 7.31 14.82
C ALA A 266 2.12 8.72 15.40
N LYS A 267 1.18 9.64 15.11
CA LYS A 267 1.18 10.99 15.69
C LYS A 267 1.05 10.95 17.20
N TYR A 268 0.18 10.09 17.73
CA TYR A 268 0.02 9.92 19.17
C TYR A 268 1.30 9.43 19.85
N ILE A 269 1.95 8.39 19.32
CA ILE A 269 3.20 7.85 19.87
C ILE A 269 4.32 8.92 19.84
N LEU A 270 4.37 9.75 18.79
CA LEU A 270 5.39 10.79 18.67
C LEU A 270 5.11 12.00 19.56
N LEU A 271 3.85 12.38 19.74
CA LEU A 271 3.42 13.56 20.50
C LEU A 271 2.20 13.22 21.37
N PRO A 272 2.36 12.49 22.48
CA PRO A 272 1.22 12.00 23.29
C PRO A 272 0.38 13.14 23.89
N SER A 273 0.97 14.32 24.10
CA SER A 273 0.30 15.49 24.67
C SER A 273 -0.52 16.29 23.64
N LYS A 274 -0.50 15.94 22.35
CA LYS A 274 -1.20 16.66 21.27
C LYS A 274 -2.26 15.76 20.64
N ARG A 275 -3.46 16.31 20.39
CA ARG A 275 -4.49 15.58 19.63
C ARG A 275 -3.95 15.21 18.24
N PRO A 276 -3.96 13.91 17.88
CA PRO A 276 -3.36 13.46 16.63
C PRO A 276 -4.19 13.82 15.40
N TRP A 277 -5.51 13.98 15.55
CA TRP A 277 -6.42 14.26 14.43
C TRP A 277 -6.74 15.75 14.30
N ASN A 278 -6.52 16.30 13.10
CA ASN A 278 -6.82 17.69 12.77
C ASN A 278 -7.73 17.77 11.55
N SER A 279 -8.23 18.97 11.25
CA SER A 279 -9.12 19.23 10.12
C SER A 279 -8.54 18.88 8.76
N THR A 280 -7.23 19.08 8.55
CA THR A 280 -6.55 18.67 7.31
C THR A 280 -6.63 17.15 7.13
N LEU A 281 -6.36 16.37 8.18
CA LEU A 281 -6.48 14.92 8.13
C LEU A 281 -7.93 14.49 7.89
N GLN A 282 -8.90 15.07 8.60
CA GLN A 282 -10.32 14.81 8.38
C GLN A 282 -10.74 15.10 6.93
N HIS A 283 -10.31 16.24 6.37
CA HIS A 283 -10.60 16.63 4.99
C HIS A 283 -10.05 15.62 3.96
N TYR A 284 -8.78 15.20 4.09
CA TYR A 284 -8.15 14.32 3.08
C TYR A 284 -8.46 12.83 3.26
N THR A 285 -8.76 12.40 4.48
CA THR A 285 -9.04 10.98 4.79
C THR A 285 -10.53 10.66 4.76
N LEU A 286 -11.39 11.68 4.89
CA LEU A 286 -12.84 11.58 5.04
C LEU A 286 -13.26 10.77 6.28
N TYR A 287 -12.41 10.72 7.31
CA TYR A 287 -12.70 10.06 8.58
C TYR A 287 -12.71 11.05 9.73
N GLU A 288 -13.73 10.90 10.59
CA GLU A 288 -13.77 11.50 11.91
C GLU A 288 -12.90 10.67 12.88
N PRO A 289 -12.40 11.26 13.98
CA PRO A 289 -11.70 10.51 15.02
C PRO A 289 -12.48 9.29 15.54
N VAL A 290 -13.81 9.41 15.65
CA VAL A 290 -14.67 8.30 16.13
C VAL A 290 -14.64 7.09 15.19
N ASP A 291 -14.52 7.32 13.88
CA ASP A 291 -14.47 6.25 12.88
C ASP A 291 -13.19 5.41 13.01
N LEU A 292 -12.11 6.02 13.52
CA LEU A 292 -10.81 5.39 13.66
C LEU A 292 -10.68 4.55 14.94
N CYS A 293 -11.55 4.75 15.93
CA CYS A 293 -11.38 4.27 17.30
C CYS A 293 -11.07 2.77 17.39
N HIS A 294 -11.86 1.93 16.70
CA HIS A 294 -11.67 0.49 16.72
C HIS A 294 -10.36 0.06 16.06
N CYS A 295 -10.10 0.54 14.84
CA CYS A 295 -8.89 0.19 14.10
C CYS A 295 -7.62 0.68 14.80
N VAL A 296 -7.63 1.88 15.38
CA VAL A 296 -6.52 2.41 16.19
C VAL A 296 -6.26 1.54 17.42
N LYS A 297 -7.30 1.09 18.13
CA LYS A 297 -7.14 0.22 19.30
C LYS A 297 -6.57 -1.15 18.92
N ASP A 298 -6.98 -1.70 17.78
CA ASP A 298 -6.45 -2.97 17.28
C ASP A 298 -4.97 -2.84 16.86
N LEU A 299 -4.64 -1.81 16.08
CA LEU A 299 -3.25 -1.49 15.72
C LEU A 299 -2.37 -1.24 16.95
N TYR A 300 -2.91 -0.54 17.96
CA TYR A 300 -2.22 -0.28 19.22
C TYR A 300 -1.85 -1.59 19.94
N ARG A 301 -2.78 -2.56 19.98
CA ARG A 301 -2.49 -3.89 20.56
C ARG A 301 -1.37 -4.60 19.80
N LEU A 302 -1.35 -4.52 18.46
CA LEU A 302 -0.27 -5.08 17.65
C LEU A 302 1.09 -4.42 17.97
N CYS A 303 1.13 -3.10 18.11
CA CYS A 303 2.35 -2.38 18.49
C CYS A 303 2.87 -2.80 19.87
N CYS A 304 1.99 -2.87 20.88
CA CYS A 304 2.36 -3.23 22.25
C CYS A 304 2.70 -4.72 22.40
N GLY A 305 1.97 -5.60 21.71
CA GLY A 305 2.17 -7.05 21.73
C GLY A 305 3.47 -7.50 21.07
N SER A 306 4.07 -6.66 20.23
CA SER A 306 5.31 -6.96 19.48
C SER A 306 6.51 -7.34 20.35
N HIS A 307 6.52 -7.04 21.65
CA HIS A 307 7.63 -7.42 22.56
C HIS A 307 7.69 -8.91 22.86
N ASN A 308 6.57 -9.62 22.72
CA ASN A 308 6.47 -11.05 22.98
C ASN A 308 6.03 -11.83 21.73
N SER A 309 6.06 -11.19 20.55
CA SER A 309 5.70 -11.84 19.29
C SER A 309 6.76 -12.85 18.87
N THR A 310 6.34 -14.04 18.45
CA THR A 310 7.20 -15.06 17.84
C THR A 310 7.51 -14.76 16.37
N LEU A 311 6.93 -13.69 15.81
CA LEU A 311 7.05 -13.24 14.42
C LEU A 311 7.77 -11.88 14.41
N PRO A 312 9.10 -11.84 14.26
CA PRO A 312 9.90 -10.65 14.50
C PRO A 312 10.18 -9.80 13.25
N ALA A 313 9.97 -10.29 12.03
CA ALA A 313 10.56 -9.73 10.82
C ALA A 313 10.24 -8.24 10.62
N ILE A 314 8.97 -7.84 10.76
CA ILE A 314 8.55 -6.44 10.65
C ILE A 314 9.21 -5.59 11.74
N ARG A 315 9.26 -6.08 12.97
CA ARG A 315 9.85 -5.34 14.08
C ARG A 315 11.36 -5.16 13.87
N GLU A 316 12.05 -6.18 13.43
CA GLU A 316 13.49 -6.16 13.15
C GLU A 316 13.81 -5.21 12.00
N LYS A 317 13.04 -5.29 10.90
CA LYS A 317 13.07 -4.33 9.80
C LYS A 317 13.00 -2.90 10.32
N TYR A 318 11.92 -2.52 11.00
CA TYR A 318 11.73 -1.14 11.48
C TYR A 318 12.56 -0.76 12.72
N SER A 319 13.36 -1.70 13.24
CA SER A 319 14.39 -1.48 14.27
C SER A 319 15.74 -1.05 13.68
N GLN A 320 15.88 -1.01 12.36
CA GLN A 320 17.11 -0.58 11.69
C GLN A 320 17.22 0.95 11.60
N HIS A 321 18.45 1.45 11.44
CA HIS A 321 18.74 2.89 11.32
C HIS A 321 18.01 3.54 10.12
N LYS A 322 17.90 2.83 8.99
CA LYS A 322 17.19 3.35 7.79
C LYS A 322 15.73 3.70 8.08
N TYR A 323 15.10 3.00 9.01
CA TYR A 323 13.73 3.25 9.46
C TYR A 323 13.65 4.04 10.77
N LYS A 324 14.72 4.76 11.14
CA LYS A 324 14.78 5.65 12.32
C LYS A 324 14.46 4.97 13.65
N PHE A 325 14.70 3.66 13.76
CA PHE A 325 14.46 2.87 14.97
C PHE A 325 13.01 2.98 15.52
N VAL A 326 12.03 3.23 14.64
CA VAL A 326 10.65 3.52 15.08
C VAL A 326 10.01 2.37 15.85
N ALA A 327 10.39 1.12 15.57
CA ALA A 327 9.91 -0.06 16.31
C ALA A 327 10.49 -0.18 17.74
N LYS A 328 11.50 0.64 18.08
CA LYS A 328 12.08 0.74 19.44
C LYS A 328 11.51 1.92 20.24
N LYS A 329 10.62 2.73 19.66
CA LYS A 329 10.01 3.84 20.40
C LYS A 329 9.08 3.33 21.49
N TYR A 330 9.06 4.07 22.59
CA TYR A 330 8.12 3.84 23.68
C TYR A 330 6.69 4.09 23.19
N CYS A 331 5.82 3.10 23.38
CA CYS A 331 4.39 3.23 23.15
C CYS A 331 3.74 3.65 24.48
N PRO A 332 3.02 4.78 24.56
CA PRO A 332 2.27 5.18 25.76
C PRO A 332 1.29 4.08 26.20
N PRO A 333 0.99 3.93 27.50
CA PRO A 333 0.31 2.74 28.04
C PRO A 333 -1.20 2.65 27.72
N SER A 334 -1.81 3.78 27.39
CA SER A 334 -3.19 3.86 26.93
C SER A 334 -3.35 5.06 26.00
N ILE A 335 -4.38 5.04 25.16
CA ILE A 335 -4.78 6.18 24.34
C ILE A 335 -5.98 6.85 25.03
N PRO A 336 -5.95 8.16 25.34
CA PRO A 336 -7.09 8.85 25.93
C PRO A 336 -8.34 8.77 25.04
N GLU A 337 -9.47 8.34 25.59
CA GLU A 337 -10.74 8.21 24.83
C GLU A 337 -11.23 9.54 24.26
N GLU A 338 -10.89 10.65 24.92
CA GLU A 338 -11.15 12.03 24.48
C GLU A 338 -10.51 12.38 23.12
N PHE A 339 -9.49 11.65 22.68
CA PHE A 339 -8.87 11.88 21.37
C PHE A 339 -9.71 11.33 20.21
N PHE A 340 -10.70 10.49 20.50
CA PHE A 340 -11.67 9.99 19.51
C PHE A 340 -12.96 10.81 19.47
N GLN A 341 -13.08 11.85 20.30
CA GLN A 341 -14.25 12.72 20.34
C GLN A 341 -14.03 13.98 19.48
N ASN A 342 -15.04 14.31 18.68
CA ASN A 342 -15.07 15.57 17.94
C ASN A 342 -15.11 16.75 18.91
N LEU A 343 -14.26 17.76 18.63
CA LEU A 343 -14.38 19.06 19.28
C LEU A 343 -15.61 19.75 18.70
N SER A 344 -16.79 19.37 19.21
CA SER A 344 -18.05 20.02 18.88
C SER A 344 -18.42 20.93 20.06
N CYS A 345 -18.24 22.24 19.82
CA CYS A 345 -18.56 23.42 20.67
C CYS A 345 -17.71 23.63 21.92
#